data_AF-A0A6I5RE75-F1
#
_entry.id   AF-A0A6I5RE75-F1
#
_cell.length_a   1.000
_cell.length_b   1.000
_cell.length_c   1.000
_cell.angle_alpha   90.00
_cell.angle_beta   90.00
_cell.angle_gamma   90.00
#
_symmetry.space_group_name_H-M   'P 1'
#
loop_
_entity.id
_entity.type
_entity.pdbx_description
1 polymer ?
#
loop_
_entity_poly.entity_id
_entity_poly.type
_entity_poly.pdbx_seq_one_letter_code
_entity_poly.pdbx_strand_id
1 'polypeptide(L)'
;MSERLDYVQQLETQITSTKATLEKLKAEQAEALLAAQHEEIENLEKYLDQAHVSLKDLSAAAEDAWHELKEAVEYLMGNISNNLKHLLGESDNSSE
;
A
#
# COMPACT_ATOMS: atom_id res chain seq x y z
N MET A 1 -22.25 11.29 7.12
CA MET A 1 -21.55 10.80 5.91
C MET A 1 -22.10 9.42 5.57
N SER A 2 -21.97 8.96 4.33
CA SER A 2 -22.30 7.57 4.01
C SER A 2 -21.13 6.68 4.39
N GLU A 3 -21.41 5.47 4.86
CA GLU A 3 -20.39 4.47 5.22
C GLU A 3 -19.37 4.23 4.08
N ARG A 4 -19.83 4.33 2.82
CA ARG A 4 -18.96 4.28 1.63
C ARG A 4 -17.96 5.43 1.56
N LEU A 5 -18.41 6.65 1.83
CA LEU A 5 -17.54 7.83 1.76
C LEU A 5 -16.47 7.75 2.85
N ASP A 6 -16.84 7.34 4.05
CA ASP A 6 -15.92 7.17 5.18
C ASP A 6 -14.88 6.09 4.86
N TYR A 7 -15.31 4.98 4.25
CA TYR A 7 -14.42 3.90 3.82
C TYR A 7 -13.42 4.34 2.74
N VAL A 8 -13.88 5.05 1.70
CA VAL A 8 -13.01 5.57 0.64
C VAL A 8 -11.98 6.54 1.22
N GLN A 9 -12.38 7.46 2.09
CA GLN A 9 -11.46 8.41 2.73
C GLN A 9 -10.42 7.72 3.63
N GLN A 10 -10.81 6.68 4.36
CA GLN A 10 -9.88 5.88 5.15
C GLN A 10 -8.84 5.18 4.28
N LEU A 11 -9.25 4.63 3.14
CA LEU A 11 -8.34 4.01 2.18
C LEU A 11 -7.41 5.01 1.52
N GLU A 12 -7.91 6.18 1.10
CA GLU A 12 -7.06 7.26 0.56
C GLU A 12 -5.98 7.68 1.56
N THR A 13 -6.35 7.78 2.83
CA THR A 13 -5.43 8.11 3.91
C THR A 13 -4.35 7.03 4.08
N GLN A 14 -4.75 5.76 4.07
CA GLN A 14 -3.80 4.64 4.17
C GLN A 14 -2.85 4.61 2.97
N ILE A 15 -3.36 4.72 1.74
CA ILE A 15 -2.54 4.76 0.52
C ILE A 15 -1.53 5.92 0.60
N THR A 16 -1.98 7.11 1.02
CA THR A 16 -1.11 8.28 1.14
C THR A 16 -0.01 8.07 2.19
N SER A 17 -0.36 7.50 3.35
CA SER A 17 0.60 7.18 4.40
C SER A 17 1.63 6.14 3.95
N THR A 18 1.19 5.11 3.22
CA THR A 18 2.09 4.08 2.69
C THR A 18 3.01 4.65 1.62
N LYS A 19 2.52 5.52 0.72
CA LYS A 19 3.38 6.24 -0.26
C LYS A 19 4.50 6.99 0.44
N ALA A 20 4.17 7.77 1.48
CA ALA A 20 5.17 8.51 2.23
C ALA A 20 6.23 7.60 2.89
N THR A 21 5.80 6.43 3.36
CA THR A 21 6.72 5.45 3.96
C THR A 21 7.63 4.81 2.90
N LEU A 22 7.10 4.48 1.72
CA LEU A 22 7.89 3.95 0.61
C LEU A 22 8.93 4.96 0.12
N GLU A 23 8.58 6.24 0.00
CA GLU A 23 9.54 7.30 -0.37
C GLU A 23 10.68 7.40 0.65
N LYS A 24 10.39 7.24 1.95
CA LYS A 24 11.42 7.18 2.99
C LYS A 24 12.34 5.97 2.80
N LEU A 25 11.78 4.78 2.60
CA LEU A 25 12.54 3.55 2.38
C LEU A 25 13.40 3.62 1.11
N LYS A 26 12.91 4.26 0.05
CA LYS A 26 13.67 4.50 -1.19
C LYS A 26 14.88 5.39 -0.96
N ALA A 27 14.70 6.46 -0.18
CA ALA A 27 15.80 7.34 0.19
C ALA A 27 16.87 6.58 1.00
N GLU A 28 16.45 5.79 1.99
CA GLU A 28 17.35 4.98 2.83
C GLU A 28 18.07 3.88 2.02
N GLN A 29 17.39 3.23 1.08
CA GLN A 29 18.01 2.25 0.19
C GLN A 29 19.01 2.86 -0.79
N ALA A 30 18.72 4.03 -1.34
CA ALA A 30 19.64 4.73 -2.24
C ALA A 30 20.98 5.02 -1.54
N GLU A 31 20.95 5.19 -0.21
CA GLU A 31 22.14 5.30 0.63
C GLU A 31 22.80 3.93 0.92
N ALA A 32 22.02 2.84 1.02
CA ALA A 32 22.48 1.51 1.45
C ALA A 32 22.82 0.50 0.32
N LEU A 33 22.49 0.76 -0.96
CA LEU A 33 22.80 -0.11 -2.12
C LEU A 33 22.28 -1.57 -1.96
N LEU A 34 21.09 -1.75 -1.39
CA LEU A 34 20.48 -3.05 -1.11
C LEU A 34 19.56 -3.53 -2.25
N ALA A 35 20.07 -4.39 -3.13
CA ALA A 35 19.35 -4.87 -4.31
C ALA A 35 18.07 -5.69 -3.99
N ALA A 36 18.06 -6.47 -2.90
CA ALA A 36 16.88 -7.25 -2.50
C ALA A 36 15.72 -6.35 -2.05
N GLN A 37 16.02 -5.33 -1.23
CA GLN A 37 15.03 -4.33 -0.83
C GLN A 37 14.51 -3.53 -2.02
N HIS A 38 15.28 -3.42 -3.11
CA HIS A 38 14.89 -2.65 -4.30
C HIS A 38 13.70 -3.29 -5.00
N GLU A 39 13.79 -4.60 -5.22
CA GLU A 39 12.71 -5.37 -5.83
C GLU A 39 11.45 -5.37 -4.97
N GLU A 40 11.59 -5.47 -3.64
CA GLU A 40 10.45 -5.42 -2.72
C GLU A 40 9.75 -4.05 -2.71
N ILE A 41 10.53 -2.96 -2.73
CA ILE A 41 9.99 -1.60 -2.85
C ILE A 41 9.27 -1.41 -4.19
N GLU A 42 9.85 -1.85 -5.31
CA GLU A 42 9.18 -1.77 -6.63
C GLU A 42 7.88 -2.56 -6.66
N ASN A 43 7.84 -3.73 -6.02
CA ASN A 43 6.62 -4.54 -5.95
C ASN A 43 5.55 -3.86 -5.09
N LEU A 44 5.94 -3.22 -3.97
CA LEU A 44 5.03 -2.42 -3.16
C LEU A 44 4.46 -1.21 -3.92
N GLU A 45 5.26 -0.54 -4.75
CA GLU A 45 4.77 0.54 -5.61
C GLU A 45 3.71 0.05 -6.60
N LYS A 46 3.95 -1.09 -7.26
CA LYS A 46 2.98 -1.70 -8.18
C LYS A 46 1.66 -2.03 -7.49
N TYR A 47 1.71 -2.64 -6.30
CA TYR A 47 0.50 -2.96 -5.54
C TYR A 47 -0.26 -1.70 -5.12
N LEU A 48 0.47 -0.64 -4.79
CA LEU A 48 -0.13 0.59 -4.34
C LEU A 48 -0.77 1.39 -5.48
N ASP A 49 -0.18 1.36 -6.67
CA ASP A 49 -0.82 1.87 -7.89
C ASP A 49 -2.09 1.08 -8.23
N GLN A 50 -2.05 -0.25 -8.11
CA GLN A 50 -3.23 -1.11 -8.28
C GLN A 50 -4.32 -0.80 -7.25
N ALA A 51 -3.95 -0.58 -5.99
CA ALA A 51 -4.89 -0.19 -4.94
C ALA A 51 -5.52 1.17 -5.24
N HIS A 52 -4.74 2.13 -5.75
CA HIS A 52 -5.25 3.45 -6.13
C HIS A 52 -6.20 3.40 -7.32
N VAL A 53 -5.92 2.59 -8.34
CA VAL A 53 -6.83 2.34 -9.47
C VAL A 53 -8.12 1.67 -8.97
N SER A 54 -7.99 0.63 -8.15
CA SER A 54 -9.14 -0.11 -7.60
C SER A 54 -10.00 0.77 -6.70
N LEU A 55 -9.40 1.70 -5.94
CA LEU A 55 -10.12 2.67 -5.13
C LEU A 55 -10.93 3.67 -5.97
N LYS A 56 -10.36 4.12 -7.09
CA LYS A 56 -11.08 4.96 -8.05
C LYS A 56 -12.29 4.22 -8.63
N ASP A 57 -12.10 2.95 -8.99
CA ASP A 57 -13.18 2.11 -9.51
C ASP A 57 -14.25 1.86 -8.43
N LEU A 58 -13.83 1.59 -7.19
CA LEU A 58 -14.72 1.44 -6.04
C LEU A 58 -15.57 2.70 -5.79
N SER A 59 -14.99 3.89 -5.94
CA SER A 59 -15.70 5.17 -5.77
C SER A 59 -16.77 5.42 -6.84
N ALA A 60 -16.61 4.81 -8.02
CA ALA A 60 -17.52 4.93 -9.17
C ALA A 60 -18.48 3.73 -9.31
N ALA A 61 -18.30 2.68 -8.50
CA ALA A 61 -19.04 1.43 -8.62
C ALA A 61 -20.50 1.55 -8.18
N ALA A 62 -21.36 0.76 -8.84
CA ALA A 62 -22.72 0.53 -8.38
C ALA A 62 -22.73 -0.31 -7.08
N GLU A 63 -23.83 -0.22 -6.34
CA GLU A 63 -24.05 -0.84 -5.03
C GLU A 63 -23.66 -2.33 -4.98
N ASP A 64 -24.02 -3.11 -6.01
CA ASP A 64 -23.75 -4.54 -6.10
C ASP A 64 -22.27 -4.85 -6.40
N ALA A 65 -21.61 -4.05 -7.24
CA ALA A 65 -20.19 -4.21 -7.58
C ALA A 65 -19.25 -3.67 -6.48
N TRP A 66 -19.78 -2.84 -5.58
CA TRP A 66 -19.00 -2.21 -4.52
C TRP A 66 -18.42 -3.21 -3.53
N HIS A 67 -19.16 -4.28 -3.18
CA HIS A 67 -18.69 -5.26 -2.21
C HIS A 67 -17.52 -6.10 -2.76
N GLU A 68 -17.60 -6.53 -4.02
CA GLU A 68 -16.54 -7.30 -4.68
C GLU A 68 -15.26 -6.47 -4.83
N LEU A 69 -15.40 -5.21 -5.25
CA LEU A 69 -14.27 -4.29 -5.36
C LEU A 69 -13.65 -3.96 -3.99
N LYS A 70 -14.48 -3.86 -2.95
CA LYS A 70 -14.01 -3.64 -1.57
C LYS A 70 -13.09 -4.77 -1.13
N GLU A 71 -13.53 -6.02 -1.28
CA GLU A 71 -12.73 -7.19 -0.89
C GLU A 71 -11.39 -7.26 -1.63
N ALA A 72 -11.39 -6.92 -2.93
CA ALA A 72 -10.16 -6.85 -3.72
C ALA A 72 -9.18 -5.79 -3.19
N VAL A 73 -9.70 -4.60 -2.83
CA VAL A 73 -8.87 -3.53 -2.25
C VAL A 73 -8.34 -3.93 -0.86
N GLU A 74 -9.14 -4.57 -0.03
CA GLU A 74 -8.71 -5.04 1.30
C GLU A 74 -7.61 -6.09 1.19
N TYR A 75 -7.73 -7.02 0.23
CA TYR A 75 -6.70 -8.01 -0.06
C TYR A 75 -5.38 -7.34 -0.49
N LEU A 76 -5.44 -6.37 -1.41
CA LEU A 76 -4.26 -5.62 -1.86
C LEU A 76 -3.60 -4.87 -0.69
N MET A 77 -4.39 -4.15 0.12
CA MET A 77 -3.89 -3.41 1.28
C MET A 77 -3.29 -4.33 2.36
N GLY A 78 -3.86 -5.52 2.55
CA GLY A 78 -3.29 -6.55 3.43
C GLY A 78 -1.90 -7.00 2.98
N ASN A 79 -1.72 -7.24 1.68
CA ASN A 79 -0.43 -7.60 1.11
C ASN A 79 0.59 -6.47 1.23
N ILE A 80 0.17 -5.22 0.96
CA ILE A 80 1.01 -4.03 1.15
C ILE A 80 1.47 -3.92 2.60
N SER A 81 0.55 -4.07 3.57
CA SER A 81 0.88 -3.97 4.99
C SER A 81 1.87 -5.05 5.43
N ASN A 82 1.70 -6.28 4.96
CA ASN A 82 2.59 -7.39 5.32
C ASN A 82 4.00 -7.21 4.75
N ASN A 83 4.12 -6.83 3.48
CA ASN A 83 5.42 -6.56 2.85
C ASN A 83 6.11 -5.34 3.49
N LEU A 84 5.34 -4.28 3.79
CA LEU A 84 5.90 -3.11 4.46
C LEU A 84 6.42 -3.44 5.87
N LYS A 85 5.70 -4.28 6.63
CA LYS A 85 6.19 -4.77 7.94
C LYS A 85 7.45 -5.61 7.81
N HIS A 86 7.59 -6.39 6.74
CA HIS A 86 8.79 -7.17 6.49
C HIS A 86 9.99 -6.24 6.27
N LEU A 87 9.87 -5.27 5.35
CA LEU A 87 10.92 -4.28 5.08
C LEU A 87 11.29 -3.44 6.30
N LEU A 88 10.30 -2.99 7.07
CA LEU A 88 10.54 -2.22 8.30
C LEU A 88 11.13 -3.08 9.42
N GLY A 89 10.78 -4.37 9.49
CA GLY A 89 11.31 -5.31 10.48
C GLY A 89 12.73 -5.79 10.17
N GLU A 90 13.09 -5.91 8.89
CA GLU A 90 14.46 -6.23 8.48
C GLU A 90 15.42 -5.06 8.71
N SER A 91 14.93 -3.81 8.67
CA SER A 91 15.73 -2.62 8.94
C SER A 91 16.28 -2.55 10.39
N ASP A 92 15.68 -3.26 11.35
CA ASP A 92 16.09 -3.22 12.76
C ASP A 92 17.13 -4.29 13.13
N ASN A 93 17.40 -5.26 12.26
CA ASN A 93 18.25 -6.42 12.57
C ASN A 93 19.65 -6.40 11.91
N SER A 94 20.10 -5.23 11.43
CA SER A 94 21.46 -5.05 10.88
C SER A 94 22.44 -4.39 11.88
N SER A 95 22.19 -4.51 13.17
CA SER A 95 23.09 -4.05 14.24
C SER A 95 23.42 -5.16 15.25
N GLU A 96 24.09 -6.22 14.82
CA GLU A 96 24.88 -7.10 15.70
C GLU A 96 26.22 -7.48 15.06
#